data_AF-A0AA39RKD5-F1
#
_entry.id   AF-A0AA39RKD5-F1
#
_cell.length_a   1.000
_cell.length_b   1.000
_cell.length_c   1.000
_cell.angle_alpha   90.00
_cell.angle_beta   90.00
_cell.angle_gamma   90.00
#
_symmetry.space_group_name_H-M   'P 1'
#
loop_
_entity.id
_entity.type
_entity.pdbx_description
1 polymer ?
#
loop_
_entity_poly.entity_id
_entity_poly.type
_entity_poly.pdbx_seq_one_letter_code
_entity_poly.pdbx_strand_id
1 'polypeptide(L)'
;MKQTHSCIPLLHFMMISLPLLVSSQICQRFCGQLPLKYPFGSSSGCGDPRFQNYVNCNRDKLTLTTHTGYYPVTDIDYSNQVIYISDPSMSTCACTQPSKGFGLNWDAPFSFHDDNVFTLLDCSIDSSSPIYNGNNNNNNSSAAPLCDKKGAPICSFLYSCSAISMLNRPISTCCVYTPVDLGPAFNMDLKKLQCSSYSGFYSFSGQEANPENWKYGIALKYKFNVYNDYPSSCVTCERSNGACGYAGDYNSFICNCPSGVNTTTDCYFETSFNNAPRLLQLPWQQKTGNWLICIMAWILIWQLNNFPPRESSSKKKRDRIESKNKNFISILLWCFKITRHGVHITL
;
A
#
# COMPACT_ATOMS: atom_id res chain seq x y z
N MET A 1 66.75 27.48 0.71
CA MET A 1 65.70 28.50 0.50
C MET A 1 65.46 28.58 -1.00
N LYS A 2 64.29 28.41 -1.60
CA LYS A 2 62.89 28.43 -1.18
C LYS A 2 62.12 27.45 -2.09
N GLN A 3 61.14 26.76 -1.52
CA GLN A 3 60.23 25.86 -2.23
C GLN A 3 59.37 26.62 -3.25
N THR A 4 59.22 26.00 -4.41
CA THR A 4 58.24 26.30 -5.46
C THR A 4 56.85 25.88 -5.00
N HIS A 5 55.85 26.77 -5.02
CA HIS A 5 54.45 26.36 -4.84
C HIS A 5 53.54 26.88 -5.95
N SER A 6 53.11 25.86 -6.71
CA SER A 6 52.07 25.74 -7.72
C SER A 6 50.75 26.45 -7.41
N CYS A 7 50.16 27.02 -8.46
CA CYS A 7 48.80 27.52 -8.55
C CYS A 7 47.95 26.44 -9.24
N ILE A 8 46.85 25.95 -8.63
CA ILE A 8 45.71 25.23 -9.25
C ILE A 8 44.65 25.03 -8.13
N PRO A 9 43.34 25.03 -8.45
CA PRO A 9 42.33 25.76 -7.69
C PRO A 9 41.61 24.90 -6.64
N LEU A 10 41.24 25.58 -5.55
CA LEU A 10 40.46 25.09 -4.41
C LEU A 10 38.98 24.95 -4.81
N LEU A 11 38.68 23.95 -5.64
CA LEU A 11 37.32 23.61 -6.08
C LEU A 11 37.02 22.14 -5.74
N HIS A 12 37.13 21.74 -4.47
CA HIS A 12 36.72 20.41 -4.00
C HIS A 12 36.48 20.46 -2.47
N PHE A 13 35.30 20.92 -2.02
CA PHE A 13 34.60 20.41 -0.83
C PHE A 13 33.26 21.14 -0.60
N MET A 14 32.35 21.10 -1.57
CA MET A 14 30.93 21.38 -1.30
C MET A 14 30.05 20.36 -2.00
N MET A 15 30.33 19.08 -1.75
CA MET A 15 29.38 18.02 -1.99
C MET A 15 28.34 18.06 -0.87
N ILE A 16 27.31 18.88 -1.11
CA ILE A 16 25.91 18.49 -0.98
C ILE A 16 25.63 17.55 0.21
N SER A 17 25.50 18.10 1.41
CA SER A 17 24.63 17.51 2.41
C SER A 17 23.20 17.98 2.09
N LEU A 18 22.62 17.43 1.02
CA LEU A 18 21.16 17.42 0.91
C LEU A 18 20.70 16.59 2.10
N PRO A 19 19.86 17.10 3.03
CA PRO A 19 19.15 16.19 3.89
C PRO A 19 18.34 15.32 2.94
N LEU A 20 18.73 14.04 2.81
CA LEU A 20 17.82 13.04 2.31
C LEU A 20 16.57 13.21 3.16
N LEU A 21 15.51 13.73 2.56
CA LEU A 21 14.16 13.54 3.06
C LEU A 21 13.94 12.02 2.95
N VAL A 22 14.50 11.28 3.91
CA VAL A 22 14.09 9.92 4.16
C VAL A 22 12.68 10.10 4.67
N SER A 23 11.71 10.00 3.75
CA SER A 23 10.34 9.78 4.13
C SER A 23 10.35 8.42 4.82
N SER A 24 10.54 8.41 6.13
CA SER A 24 10.22 7.24 6.93
C SER A 24 8.70 7.14 6.88
N GLN A 25 8.17 6.48 5.85
CA GLN A 25 6.78 6.10 5.82
C GLN A 25 6.59 5.15 7.00
N ILE A 26 5.85 5.59 8.01
CA ILE A 26 5.49 4.76 9.16
C ILE A 26 4.49 3.74 8.65
N CYS A 27 4.85 2.47 8.73
CA CYS A 27 3.98 1.37 8.37
C CYS A 27 2.83 1.30 9.37
N GLN A 28 1.61 1.50 8.86
CA GLN A 28 0.42 1.41 9.68
C GLN A 28 0.11 -0.07 9.92
N ARG A 29 -0.24 -0.38 11.17
CA ARG A 29 -0.61 -1.73 11.60
C ARG A 29 -2.11 -2.00 11.45
N PHE A 30 -2.85 -1.02 10.96
CA PHE A 30 -4.27 -1.11 10.69
C PHE A 30 -4.58 -0.39 9.38
N CYS A 31 -5.55 -0.90 8.65
CA CYS A 31 -6.21 -0.21 7.56
C CYS A 31 -7.69 -0.06 7.92
N GLY A 32 -8.09 1.11 8.41
CA GLY A 32 -9.37 1.25 9.07
C GLY A 32 -9.47 0.36 10.32
N GLN A 33 -10.39 -0.61 10.29
CA GLN A 33 -10.58 -1.57 11.40
C GLN A 33 -9.80 -2.88 11.21
N LEU A 34 -9.23 -3.11 10.02
CA LEU A 34 -8.54 -4.36 9.71
C LEU A 34 -7.10 -4.33 10.24
N PRO A 35 -6.68 -5.26 11.11
CA PRO A 35 -5.30 -5.38 11.52
C PRO A 35 -4.43 -5.84 10.33
N LEU A 36 -3.36 -5.10 10.06
CA LEU A 36 -2.34 -5.44 9.08
C LEU A 36 -1.16 -6.11 9.78
N LYS A 37 -0.87 -7.33 9.35
CA LYS A 37 0.32 -8.11 9.70
C LYS A 37 0.95 -8.61 8.42
N TYR A 38 2.20 -9.05 8.51
CA TYR A 38 2.85 -9.71 7.38
C TYR A 38 2.00 -10.89 6.86
N PRO A 39 1.84 -11.05 5.54
CA PRO A 39 2.57 -10.38 4.45
C PRO A 39 1.96 -9.05 3.97
N PHE A 40 0.83 -8.60 4.51
CA PHE A 40 0.16 -7.38 4.05
C PHE A 40 0.77 -6.13 4.68
N GLY A 41 0.79 -5.04 3.93
CA GLY A 41 1.35 -3.76 4.34
C GLY A 41 0.40 -2.60 4.08
N SER A 42 0.59 -1.48 4.80
CA SER A 42 -0.21 -0.27 4.62
C SER A 42 0.16 0.52 3.37
N SER A 43 1.42 0.43 2.94
CA SER A 43 2.00 1.24 1.88
C SER A 43 3.26 0.58 1.31
N SER A 44 3.84 1.21 0.29
CA SER A 44 5.13 0.80 -0.26
C SER A 44 6.20 0.68 0.83
N GLY A 45 6.95 -0.43 0.82
CA GLY A 45 7.97 -0.72 1.83
C GLY A 45 7.44 -1.38 3.10
N CYS A 46 6.13 -1.64 3.22
CA CYS A 46 5.53 -2.35 4.34
C CYS A 46 5.04 -3.74 3.91
N GLY A 47 5.10 -4.72 4.81
CA GLY A 47 4.73 -6.11 4.53
C GLY A 47 5.73 -6.81 3.62
N ASP A 48 5.24 -7.68 2.76
CA ASP A 48 6.02 -8.39 1.76
C ASP A 48 5.95 -7.70 0.38
N PRO A 49 7.09 -7.49 -0.31
CA PRO A 49 7.10 -6.80 -1.60
C PRO A 49 6.24 -7.49 -2.68
N ARG A 50 6.03 -8.81 -2.60
CA ARG A 50 5.21 -9.55 -3.58
C ARG A 50 3.72 -9.25 -3.45
N PHE A 51 3.27 -8.79 -2.29
CA PHE A 51 1.87 -8.47 -2.04
C PHE A 51 1.52 -7.01 -2.36
N GLN A 52 2.53 -6.14 -2.45
CA GLN A 52 2.38 -4.70 -2.64
C GLN A 52 1.54 -4.33 -3.88
N ASN A 53 1.69 -5.06 -4.98
CA ASN A 53 0.97 -4.77 -6.22
C ASN A 53 -0.50 -5.19 -6.18
N TYR A 54 -0.87 -6.08 -5.25
CA TYR A 54 -2.20 -6.68 -5.21
C TYR A 54 -3.02 -6.15 -4.05
N VAL A 55 -2.44 -5.94 -2.86
CA VAL A 55 -3.20 -5.50 -1.68
C VAL A 55 -2.70 -4.14 -1.23
N ASN A 56 -3.59 -3.15 -1.27
CA ASN A 56 -3.27 -1.77 -0.92
C ASN A 56 -4.27 -1.19 0.06
N CYS A 57 -3.78 -0.44 1.04
CA CYS A 57 -4.60 0.36 1.93
C CYS A 57 -4.69 1.80 1.41
N ASN A 58 -5.91 2.29 1.16
CA ASN A 58 -6.12 3.67 0.74
C ASN A 58 -7.32 4.27 1.49
N ARG A 59 -7.12 5.39 2.20
CA ARG A 59 -8.13 6.06 3.03
C ARG A 59 -8.89 5.05 3.92
N ASP A 60 -8.14 4.27 4.69
CA ASP A 60 -8.67 3.27 5.63
C ASP A 60 -9.46 2.12 4.98
N LYS A 61 -9.32 1.92 3.66
CA LYS A 61 -9.94 0.82 2.92
C LYS A 61 -8.88 -0.07 2.32
N LEU A 62 -8.84 -1.31 2.79
CA LEU A 62 -7.98 -2.34 2.23
C LEU A 62 -8.64 -2.93 0.99
N THR A 63 -7.93 -2.95 -0.12
CA THR A 63 -8.46 -3.37 -1.42
C THR A 63 -7.50 -4.35 -2.08
N LEU A 64 -8.04 -5.47 -2.57
CA LEU A 64 -7.36 -6.37 -3.50
C LEU A 64 -7.59 -5.88 -4.93
N THR A 65 -6.50 -5.72 -5.68
CA THR A 65 -6.51 -5.36 -7.09
C THR A 65 -6.12 -6.58 -7.91
N THR A 66 -6.91 -6.83 -8.96
CA THR A 66 -6.66 -7.86 -9.96
C THR A 66 -6.77 -7.25 -11.36
N HIS A 67 -6.54 -8.04 -12.41
CA HIS A 67 -6.84 -7.61 -13.77
C HIS A 67 -8.34 -7.48 -14.07
N THR A 68 -9.24 -8.04 -13.24
CA THR A 68 -10.70 -7.92 -13.41
C THR A 68 -11.33 -6.78 -12.63
N GLY A 69 -10.65 -6.25 -11.59
CA GLY A 69 -11.17 -5.12 -10.84
C GLY A 69 -10.51 -4.90 -9.48
N TYR A 70 -11.23 -4.13 -8.65
CA TYR A 70 -10.83 -3.73 -7.31
C TYR A 70 -11.87 -4.24 -6.31
N TYR A 71 -11.41 -5.00 -5.33
CA TYR A 71 -12.25 -5.76 -4.42
C TYR A 71 -11.96 -5.37 -2.98
N PRO A 72 -12.93 -4.77 -2.27
CA PRO A 72 -12.78 -4.48 -0.85
C PRO A 72 -12.49 -5.76 -0.06
N VAL A 73 -11.45 -5.72 0.77
CA VAL A 73 -11.16 -6.78 1.74
C VAL A 73 -12.12 -6.61 2.92
N THR A 74 -12.84 -7.67 3.25
CA THR A 74 -13.82 -7.68 4.33
C THR A 74 -13.24 -8.23 5.62
N ASP A 75 -12.33 -9.21 5.53
CA ASP A 75 -11.65 -9.80 6.69
C ASP A 75 -10.35 -10.52 6.29
N ILE A 76 -9.47 -10.77 7.26
CA ILE A 76 -8.22 -11.51 7.08
C ILE A 76 -8.04 -12.52 8.21
N ASP A 77 -8.03 -13.81 7.87
CA ASP A 77 -7.65 -14.88 8.76
C ASP A 77 -6.17 -15.24 8.59
N TYR A 78 -5.35 -14.72 9.49
CA TYR A 78 -3.91 -15.01 9.51
C TYR A 78 -3.57 -16.43 9.98
N SER A 79 -4.47 -17.10 10.70
CA SER A 79 -4.22 -18.46 11.21
C SER A 79 -4.37 -19.47 10.08
N ASN A 80 -5.38 -19.29 9.24
CA ASN A 80 -5.67 -20.15 8.10
C ASN A 80 -5.10 -19.62 6.77
N GLN A 81 -4.44 -18.46 6.79
CA GLN A 81 -3.83 -17.81 5.62
C GLN A 81 -4.87 -17.52 4.52
N VAL A 82 -6.02 -16.99 4.94
CA VAL A 82 -7.15 -16.65 4.05
C VAL A 82 -7.43 -15.16 4.12
N ILE A 83 -7.64 -14.53 2.97
CA ILE A 83 -8.17 -13.19 2.84
C ILE A 83 -9.57 -13.26 2.22
N TYR A 84 -10.53 -12.55 2.82
CA TYR A 84 -11.91 -12.51 2.35
C TYR A 84 -12.16 -11.19 1.64
N ILE A 85 -12.74 -11.27 0.45
CA ILE A 85 -13.06 -10.11 -0.37
C ILE A 85 -14.55 -10.09 -0.74
N SER A 86 -15.06 -8.92 -1.06
CA SER A 86 -16.38 -8.73 -1.65
C SER A 86 -16.23 -8.24 -3.09
N ASP A 87 -16.90 -8.89 -4.04
CA ASP A 87 -17.02 -8.38 -5.40
C ASP A 87 -18.29 -7.50 -5.50
N PRO A 88 -18.14 -6.17 -5.70
CA PRO A 88 -19.29 -5.29 -5.82
C PRO A 88 -20.17 -5.57 -7.03
N SER A 89 -19.69 -6.32 -8.02
CA SER A 89 -20.41 -6.71 -9.23
C SER A 89 -21.30 -7.96 -9.02
N MET A 90 -21.09 -8.70 -7.94
CA MET A 90 -21.74 -9.99 -7.68
C MET A 90 -23.19 -9.84 -7.19
N SER A 91 -24.05 -10.75 -7.63
CA SER A 91 -25.43 -10.85 -7.14
C SER A 91 -25.48 -11.57 -5.79
N THR A 92 -26.31 -11.07 -4.89
CA THR A 92 -26.56 -11.64 -3.55
C THR A 92 -28.06 -11.75 -3.29
N CYS A 93 -28.47 -12.27 -2.13
CA CYS A 93 -29.89 -12.31 -1.76
C CYS A 93 -30.52 -10.91 -1.67
N ALA A 94 -29.71 -9.88 -1.38
CA ALA A 94 -30.16 -8.50 -1.23
C ALA A 94 -30.25 -7.71 -2.55
N CYS A 95 -29.46 -8.07 -3.58
CA CYS A 95 -29.41 -7.33 -4.84
C CYS A 95 -28.94 -8.21 -6.00
N THR A 96 -29.52 -8.02 -7.19
CA THR A 96 -29.05 -8.60 -8.44
C THR A 96 -28.52 -7.54 -9.38
N GLN A 97 -27.40 -7.86 -10.03
CA GLN A 97 -26.79 -6.96 -10.99
C GLN A 97 -25.91 -7.71 -11.99
N PRO A 98 -25.72 -7.17 -13.20
CA PRO A 98 -24.86 -7.78 -14.21
C PRO A 98 -23.40 -7.79 -13.76
N SER A 99 -22.67 -8.84 -14.12
CA SER A 99 -21.23 -8.93 -13.87
C SER A 99 -20.48 -9.43 -15.11
N LYS A 100 -19.20 -9.07 -15.20
CA LYS A 100 -18.27 -9.65 -16.18
C LYS A 100 -17.61 -10.92 -15.66
N GLY A 101 -17.77 -11.19 -14.36
CA GLY A 101 -17.13 -12.25 -13.61
C GLY A 101 -15.87 -11.79 -12.88
N PHE A 102 -15.11 -12.76 -12.38
CA PHE A 102 -14.01 -12.55 -11.44
C PHE A 102 -12.75 -13.28 -11.91
N GLY A 103 -11.57 -12.71 -11.66
CA GLY A 103 -10.30 -13.29 -12.06
C GLY A 103 -9.16 -12.96 -11.11
N LEU A 104 -8.22 -13.89 -10.98
CA LEU A 104 -6.95 -13.65 -10.29
C LEU A 104 -5.82 -13.50 -11.29
N ASN A 105 -4.85 -12.64 -11.01
CA ASN A 105 -3.63 -12.59 -11.81
C ASN A 105 -2.85 -13.89 -11.60
N TRP A 106 -2.36 -14.48 -12.70
CA TRP A 106 -1.63 -15.75 -12.69
C TRP A 106 -0.32 -15.70 -11.87
N ASP A 107 0.26 -14.51 -11.70
CA ASP A 107 1.50 -14.26 -10.96
C ASP A 107 1.25 -13.84 -9.50
N ALA A 108 -0.02 -13.66 -9.11
CA ALA A 108 -0.34 -13.25 -7.76
C ALA A 108 -0.18 -14.41 -6.76
N PRO A 109 0.24 -14.13 -5.52
CA PRO A 109 0.44 -15.13 -4.48
C PRO A 109 -0.88 -15.62 -3.85
N PHE A 110 -1.95 -15.73 -4.63
CA PHE A 110 -3.29 -16.12 -4.18
C PHE A 110 -3.83 -17.34 -4.92
N SER A 111 -4.67 -18.11 -4.25
CA SER A 111 -5.47 -19.18 -4.85
C SER A 111 -6.87 -19.21 -4.22
N PHE A 112 -7.84 -19.81 -4.89
CA PHE A 112 -9.18 -19.97 -4.31
C PHE A 112 -9.15 -20.91 -3.10
N HIS A 113 -9.92 -20.57 -2.07
CA HIS A 113 -10.26 -21.49 -0.99
C HIS A 113 -11.26 -22.55 -1.49
N ASP A 114 -11.18 -23.76 -0.94
CA ASP A 114 -11.97 -24.92 -1.41
C ASP A 114 -13.47 -24.78 -1.05
N ASP A 115 -13.79 -24.02 -0.01
CA ASP A 115 -15.16 -23.74 0.43
C ASP A 115 -15.90 -22.68 -0.43
N ASN A 116 -15.21 -22.07 -1.40
CA ASN A 116 -15.89 -21.15 -2.31
C ASN A 116 -16.88 -21.89 -3.20
N VAL A 117 -18.11 -21.40 -3.21
CA VAL A 117 -19.14 -21.84 -4.16
C VAL A 117 -19.49 -20.67 -5.07
N PHE A 118 -19.31 -20.87 -6.37
CA PHE A 118 -19.74 -19.93 -7.39
C PHE A 118 -20.99 -20.46 -8.08
N THR A 119 -22.01 -19.61 -8.18
CA THR A 119 -23.25 -19.91 -8.89
C THR A 119 -23.44 -18.90 -10.00
N LEU A 120 -23.49 -19.36 -11.24
CA LEU A 120 -23.77 -18.54 -12.41
C LEU A 120 -25.28 -18.38 -12.57
N LEU A 121 -25.72 -17.18 -12.94
CA LEU A 121 -27.13 -16.81 -13.00
C LEU A 121 -27.49 -16.32 -14.40
N ASP A 122 -28.71 -16.64 -14.84
CA ASP A 122 -29.23 -16.27 -16.17
C ASP A 122 -28.29 -16.73 -17.30
N CYS A 123 -27.87 -17.99 -17.24
CA CYS A 123 -27.07 -18.61 -18.29
C CYS A 123 -27.94 -19.07 -19.46
N SER A 124 -27.38 -19.00 -20.67
CA SER A 124 -28.00 -19.65 -21.83
C SER A 124 -28.05 -21.16 -21.63
N ILE A 125 -29.24 -21.72 -21.85
CA ILE A 125 -29.54 -23.16 -21.85
C ILE A 125 -29.49 -23.76 -23.26
N ASP A 126 -29.06 -22.97 -24.24
CA ASP A 126 -28.95 -23.44 -25.62
C ASP A 126 -27.94 -24.59 -25.71
N SER A 127 -28.12 -25.47 -26.69
CA SER A 127 -27.20 -26.60 -26.93
C SER A 127 -25.76 -26.17 -27.26
N SER A 128 -25.53 -24.89 -27.58
CA SER A 128 -24.21 -24.29 -27.78
C SER A 128 -23.55 -23.77 -26.49
N SER A 129 -24.26 -23.81 -25.36
CA SER A 129 -23.78 -23.31 -24.07
C SER A 129 -22.54 -24.08 -23.60
N PRO A 130 -21.39 -23.40 -23.40
CA PRO A 130 -20.15 -24.05 -22.97
C PRO A 130 -20.24 -24.73 -21.59
N ILE A 131 -21.23 -24.32 -20.77
CA ILE A 131 -21.41 -24.83 -19.41
C ILE A 131 -22.23 -26.13 -19.39
N TYR A 132 -23.26 -26.21 -20.23
CA TYR A 132 -24.17 -27.36 -20.29
C TYR A 132 -23.76 -28.40 -21.33
N ASN A 133 -23.02 -28.00 -22.37
CA ASN A 133 -22.51 -28.89 -23.39
C ASN A 133 -20.98 -29.00 -23.27
N GLY A 134 -20.52 -29.99 -22.49
CA GLY A 134 -19.11 -30.38 -22.46
C GLY A 134 -18.71 -30.87 -23.85
N ASN A 135 -18.04 -30.03 -24.63
CA ASN A 135 -17.87 -30.19 -26.06
C ASN A 135 -17.31 -31.59 -26.42
N ASN A 136 -18.15 -32.39 -27.07
CA ASN A 136 -17.94 -33.80 -27.37
C ASN A 136 -17.31 -33.99 -28.76
N ASN A 137 -16.26 -33.22 -29.06
CA ASN A 137 -15.63 -33.23 -30.39
C ASN A 137 -14.31 -34.02 -30.48
N ASN A 138 -13.82 -34.58 -29.37
CA ASN A 138 -12.62 -35.42 -29.38
C ASN A 138 -12.89 -36.74 -28.64
N ASN A 139 -12.90 -37.84 -29.39
CA ASN A 139 -13.24 -39.22 -28.97
C ASN A 139 -12.37 -39.84 -27.86
N ASN A 140 -11.64 -39.07 -27.04
CA ASN A 140 -10.80 -39.60 -25.96
C ASN A 140 -10.85 -38.84 -24.63
N SER A 141 -11.68 -37.79 -24.48
CA SER A 141 -11.86 -37.13 -23.18
C SER A 141 -13.32 -36.72 -22.98
N SER A 142 -14.02 -37.42 -22.09
CA SER A 142 -15.35 -37.02 -21.61
C SER A 142 -15.22 -35.72 -20.81
N ALA A 143 -15.32 -34.57 -21.48
CA ALA A 143 -15.35 -33.28 -20.80
C ALA A 143 -16.64 -33.21 -19.97
N ALA A 144 -16.50 -33.30 -18.65
CA ALA A 144 -17.64 -33.17 -17.74
C ALA A 144 -18.25 -31.75 -17.89
N PRO A 145 -19.59 -31.61 -17.82
CA PRO A 145 -20.21 -30.29 -17.80
C PRO A 145 -19.67 -29.50 -16.60
N LEU A 146 -19.40 -28.21 -16.80
CA LEU A 146 -18.94 -27.30 -15.72
C LEU A 146 -20.05 -27.01 -14.70
N CYS A 147 -21.27 -27.46 -15.01
CA CYS A 147 -22.43 -27.34 -14.15
C CYS A 147 -22.68 -28.59 -13.32
N ASP A 148 -22.58 -28.45 -12.01
CA ASP A 148 -22.88 -29.55 -11.11
C ASP A 148 -24.36 -29.65 -10.80
N LYS A 149 -24.95 -30.75 -11.25
CA LYS A 149 -26.35 -31.11 -10.98
C LYS A 149 -26.58 -31.42 -9.51
N LYS A 150 -25.56 -31.85 -8.74
CA LYS A 150 -25.68 -32.09 -7.30
C LYS A 150 -25.80 -30.79 -6.50
N GLY A 151 -25.27 -29.68 -7.03
CA GLY A 151 -25.43 -28.34 -6.47
C GLY A 151 -26.81 -27.69 -6.72
N ALA A 152 -27.73 -28.36 -7.42
CA ALA A 152 -29.06 -27.83 -7.74
C ALA A 152 -29.85 -27.23 -6.55
N PRO A 153 -29.77 -27.76 -5.30
CA PRO A 153 -30.42 -27.14 -4.14
C PRO A 153 -29.97 -25.69 -3.89
N ILE A 154 -28.70 -25.36 -4.14
CA ILE A 154 -28.14 -24.01 -3.94
C ILE A 154 -28.85 -23.01 -4.86
N CYS A 155 -29.06 -23.38 -6.12
CA CYS A 155 -29.84 -22.60 -7.06
C CYS A 155 -31.29 -22.43 -6.58
N SER A 156 -31.92 -23.47 -6.04
CA SER A 156 -33.27 -23.37 -5.48
C SER A 156 -33.35 -22.39 -4.31
N PHE A 157 -32.37 -22.41 -3.41
CA PHE A 157 -32.30 -21.46 -2.29
C PHE A 157 -32.06 -20.04 -2.78
N LEU A 158 -31.10 -19.81 -3.69
CA LEU A 158 -30.85 -18.49 -4.26
C LEU A 158 -32.10 -17.91 -4.95
N TYR A 159 -32.88 -18.71 -5.68
CA TYR A 159 -34.12 -18.25 -6.31
C TYR A 159 -35.28 -18.00 -5.32
N SER A 160 -35.14 -18.39 -4.05
CA SER A 160 -36.05 -17.95 -2.98
C SER A 160 -35.79 -16.51 -2.53
N CYS A 161 -34.62 -15.94 -2.86
CA CYS A 161 -34.33 -14.53 -2.63
C CYS A 161 -35.20 -13.65 -3.54
N SER A 162 -35.75 -12.58 -2.98
CA SER A 162 -36.55 -11.61 -3.75
C SER A 162 -35.72 -11.00 -4.89
N ALA A 163 -34.46 -10.62 -4.64
CA ALA A 163 -33.61 -10.01 -5.65
C ALA A 163 -33.34 -10.93 -6.86
N ILE A 164 -33.19 -12.25 -6.63
CA ILE A 164 -32.88 -13.22 -7.69
C ILE A 164 -34.13 -13.66 -8.43
N SER A 165 -35.25 -13.87 -7.73
CA SER A 165 -36.53 -14.19 -8.37
C SER A 165 -36.99 -13.08 -9.34
N MET A 166 -36.63 -11.82 -9.09
CA MET A 166 -36.90 -10.69 -9.99
C MET A 166 -36.19 -10.77 -11.35
N LEU A 167 -35.22 -11.66 -11.54
CA LEU A 167 -34.66 -11.94 -12.87
C LEU A 167 -35.71 -12.54 -13.82
N ASN A 168 -36.80 -13.11 -13.28
CA ASN A 168 -37.88 -13.74 -14.03
C ASN A 168 -37.35 -14.77 -15.05
N ARG A 169 -36.43 -15.61 -14.58
CA ARG A 169 -35.81 -16.69 -15.34
C ARG A 169 -36.12 -18.04 -14.70
N PRO A 170 -36.19 -19.13 -15.48
CA PRO A 170 -36.28 -20.48 -14.92
C PRO A 170 -35.06 -20.79 -14.06
N ILE A 171 -35.24 -21.58 -12.98
CA ILE A 171 -34.13 -22.05 -12.14
C ILE A 171 -33.12 -22.88 -12.96
N SER A 172 -33.54 -23.48 -14.08
CA SER A 172 -32.66 -24.23 -14.98
C SER A 172 -31.59 -23.37 -15.67
N THR A 173 -31.67 -22.04 -15.62
CA THR A 173 -30.62 -21.14 -16.12
C THR A 173 -29.53 -20.88 -15.08
N CYS A 174 -29.73 -21.36 -13.85
CA CYS A 174 -28.77 -21.28 -12.76
C CYS A 174 -27.81 -22.46 -12.78
N CYS A 175 -26.54 -22.18 -12.55
CA CYS A 175 -25.51 -23.19 -12.59
C CYS A 175 -24.52 -23.09 -11.44
N VAL A 176 -24.41 -24.14 -10.62
CA VAL A 176 -23.32 -24.26 -9.65
C VAL A 176 -22.05 -24.65 -10.38
N TYR A 177 -21.09 -23.73 -10.39
CA TYR A 177 -19.85 -23.85 -11.13
C TYR A 177 -18.82 -24.61 -10.30
N THR A 178 -18.57 -25.87 -10.67
CA THR A 178 -17.59 -26.73 -9.97
C THR A 178 -17.10 -27.88 -10.87
N PRO A 179 -15.82 -28.32 -10.75
CA PRO A 179 -14.78 -27.72 -9.90
C PRO A 179 -14.47 -26.30 -10.35
N VAL A 180 -14.00 -25.46 -9.41
CA VAL A 180 -13.50 -24.11 -9.72
C VAL A 180 -12.15 -24.26 -10.41
N ASP A 181 -12.17 -24.82 -11.62
CA ASP A 181 -11.03 -24.88 -12.51
C ASP A 181 -11.18 -23.75 -13.53
N LEU A 182 -10.76 -22.56 -13.09
CA LEU A 182 -10.81 -21.34 -13.90
C LEU A 182 -9.68 -21.30 -14.95
N GLY A 183 -9.04 -22.45 -15.21
CA GLY A 183 -7.96 -22.64 -16.15
C GLY A 183 -6.69 -21.87 -15.77
N PRO A 184 -5.69 -21.82 -16.67
CA PRO A 184 -4.41 -21.17 -16.41
C PRO A 184 -4.54 -19.65 -16.22
N ALA A 185 -5.69 -19.07 -16.60
CA ALA A 185 -5.96 -17.66 -16.46
C ALA A 185 -6.67 -17.31 -15.15
N PHE A 186 -7.04 -18.30 -14.32
CA PHE A 186 -7.81 -18.13 -13.09
C PHE A 186 -9.02 -17.19 -13.24
N ASN A 187 -9.72 -17.29 -14.37
CA ASN A 187 -10.80 -16.39 -14.77
C ASN A 187 -12.16 -17.07 -14.92
N MET A 188 -13.16 -16.52 -14.26
CA MET A 188 -14.58 -16.76 -14.54
C MET A 188 -15.07 -15.66 -15.50
N ASP A 189 -15.05 -15.93 -16.80
CA ASP A 189 -15.51 -14.97 -17.83
C ASP A 189 -16.97 -15.24 -18.19
N LEU A 190 -17.89 -14.47 -17.59
CA LEU A 190 -19.33 -14.71 -17.75
C LEU A 190 -19.81 -14.51 -19.20
N LYS A 191 -19.12 -13.66 -19.98
CA LYS A 191 -19.47 -13.45 -21.38
C LYS A 191 -19.16 -14.70 -22.20
N LYS A 192 -18.00 -15.32 -21.98
CA LYS A 192 -17.63 -16.59 -22.62
C LYS A 192 -18.53 -17.73 -22.17
N LEU A 193 -18.89 -17.73 -20.89
CA LEU A 193 -19.78 -18.70 -20.28
C LEU A 193 -21.27 -18.47 -20.63
N GLN A 194 -21.61 -17.37 -21.31
CA GLN A 194 -22.97 -16.99 -21.70
C GLN A 194 -23.93 -16.85 -20.51
N CYS A 195 -23.49 -16.22 -19.43
CA CYS A 195 -24.30 -15.88 -18.26
C CYS A 195 -24.29 -14.37 -18.00
N SER A 196 -25.37 -13.84 -17.43
CA SER A 196 -25.51 -12.40 -17.17
C SER A 196 -24.88 -11.94 -15.86
N SER A 197 -24.87 -12.80 -14.84
CA SER A 197 -24.30 -12.50 -13.53
C SER A 197 -23.85 -13.77 -12.80
N TYR A 198 -23.26 -13.59 -11.62
CA TYR A 198 -22.92 -14.69 -10.74
C TYR A 198 -23.15 -14.30 -9.28
N SER A 199 -23.25 -15.31 -8.43
CA SER A 199 -23.21 -15.23 -6.98
C SER A 199 -22.06 -16.07 -6.44
N GLY A 200 -21.51 -15.68 -5.31
CA GLY A 200 -20.34 -16.32 -4.71
C GLY A 200 -20.42 -16.22 -3.19
N PHE A 201 -20.21 -17.34 -2.52
CA PHE A 201 -20.15 -17.40 -1.07
C PHE A 201 -19.11 -18.43 -0.62
N TYR A 202 -18.57 -18.26 0.59
CA TYR A 202 -17.54 -19.13 1.14
C TYR A 202 -17.97 -19.88 2.41
N SER A 203 -19.21 -19.65 2.88
CA SER A 203 -19.78 -20.38 4.02
C SER A 203 -21.30 -20.22 4.08
N PHE A 204 -22.01 -21.27 4.49
CA PHE A 204 -23.45 -21.23 4.78
C PHE A 204 -23.79 -20.66 6.16
N SER A 205 -22.79 -20.35 7.00
CA SER A 205 -23.01 -19.96 8.42
C SER A 205 -23.85 -20.96 9.22
N GLY A 206 -23.84 -22.25 8.85
CA GLY A 206 -24.69 -23.28 9.46
C GLY A 206 -26.17 -23.25 9.05
N GLN A 207 -26.54 -22.43 8.07
CA GLN A 207 -27.92 -22.25 7.59
C GLN A 207 -28.02 -22.38 6.07
N GLU A 208 -27.78 -23.58 5.56
CA GLU A 208 -27.80 -23.85 4.10
C GLU A 208 -29.14 -23.48 3.45
N ALA A 209 -30.26 -23.74 4.11
CA ALA A 209 -31.58 -23.40 3.58
C ALA A 209 -31.97 -21.91 3.66
N ASN A 210 -31.13 -21.04 4.25
CA ASN A 210 -31.41 -19.62 4.39
C ASN A 210 -30.32 -18.74 3.72
N PRO A 211 -30.49 -18.39 2.44
CA PRO A 211 -29.50 -17.63 1.67
C PRO A 211 -29.19 -16.24 2.21
N GLU A 212 -30.11 -15.61 2.95
CA GLU A 212 -29.88 -14.29 3.55
C GLU A 212 -28.72 -14.30 4.57
N ASN A 213 -28.43 -15.46 5.16
CA ASN A 213 -27.43 -15.61 6.22
C ASN A 213 -26.12 -16.24 5.74
N TRP A 214 -25.99 -16.51 4.44
CA TRP A 214 -24.75 -17.00 3.86
C TRP A 214 -23.66 -15.92 3.90
N LYS A 215 -22.40 -16.37 3.90
CA LYS A 215 -21.24 -15.48 3.80
C LYS A 215 -20.89 -15.23 2.34
N TYR A 216 -21.56 -14.22 1.77
CA TYR A 216 -21.27 -13.75 0.42
C TYR A 216 -19.87 -13.13 0.33
N GLY A 217 -19.17 -13.46 -0.75
CA GLY A 217 -17.81 -13.00 -1.02
C GLY A 217 -16.96 -14.11 -1.60
N ILE A 218 -15.65 -13.87 -1.65
CA ILE A 218 -14.66 -14.82 -2.15
C ILE A 218 -13.55 -14.96 -1.11
N ALA A 219 -13.26 -16.20 -0.72
CA ALA A 219 -12.17 -16.55 0.17
C ALA A 219 -10.93 -16.93 -0.64
N LEU A 220 -9.81 -16.24 -0.44
CA LEU A 220 -8.57 -16.50 -1.16
C LEU A 220 -7.49 -16.95 -0.17
N LYS A 221 -6.90 -18.13 -0.41
CA LYS A 221 -5.68 -18.53 0.28
C LYS A 221 -4.52 -17.69 -0.25
N TYR A 222 -3.59 -17.31 0.62
CA TYR A 222 -2.37 -16.62 0.21
C TYR A 222 -1.10 -17.36 0.63
N LYS A 223 -0.03 -17.18 -0.16
CA LYS A 223 1.24 -17.89 0.04
C LYS A 223 2.43 -16.94 -0.08
N PHE A 224 3.26 -16.86 0.97
CA PHE A 224 4.44 -15.98 0.97
C PHE A 224 5.78 -16.74 1.04
N ASN A 225 5.81 -18.07 1.11
CA ASN A 225 6.98 -18.85 0.69
C ASN A 225 6.56 -20.30 0.46
N VAL A 226 7.47 -21.17 0.03
CA VAL A 226 7.17 -22.58 -0.30
C VAL A 226 6.45 -23.32 0.84
N TYR A 227 6.80 -23.01 2.09
CA TYR A 227 6.29 -23.65 3.30
C TYR A 227 5.32 -22.78 4.11
N ASN A 228 5.04 -21.55 3.66
CA ASN A 228 4.41 -20.49 4.45
C ASN A 228 5.04 -20.24 5.82
N ASP A 229 6.37 -20.41 5.92
CA ASP A 229 7.14 -20.17 7.13
C ASP A 229 7.16 -18.69 7.46
N TYR A 230 6.48 -18.29 8.52
CA TYR A 230 6.46 -16.89 8.95
C TYR A 230 7.87 -16.42 9.32
N PRO A 231 8.39 -15.31 8.73
CA PRO A 231 9.77 -14.89 8.98
C PRO A 231 10.02 -14.61 10.47
N SER A 232 11.03 -15.26 11.06
CA SER A 232 11.35 -15.11 12.50
C SER A 232 11.71 -13.68 12.89
N SER A 233 12.35 -12.94 11.98
CA SER A 233 12.61 -11.50 12.14
C SER A 233 11.32 -10.70 12.23
N CYS A 234 10.31 -11.07 11.43
CA CYS A 234 9.01 -10.41 11.45
C CYS A 234 8.21 -10.72 12.72
N VAL A 235 8.22 -11.98 13.19
CA VAL A 235 7.61 -12.34 14.50
C VAL A 235 8.16 -11.45 15.60
N THR A 236 9.49 -11.30 15.66
CA THR A 236 10.17 -10.52 16.69
C THR A 236 9.80 -9.04 16.61
N CYS A 237 9.78 -8.49 15.39
CA CYS A 237 9.38 -7.10 15.13
C CYS A 237 7.94 -6.82 15.59
N GLU A 238 6.97 -7.65 15.18
CA GLU A 238 5.57 -7.45 15.54
C GLU A 238 5.30 -7.64 17.03
N ARG A 239 6.05 -8.54 17.69
CA ARG A 239 6.00 -8.72 19.16
C ARG A 239 6.50 -7.48 19.91
N SER A 240 7.38 -6.71 19.31
CA SER A 240 7.87 -5.42 19.82
C SER A 240 6.99 -4.23 19.41
N ASN A 241 5.78 -4.47 18.88
CA ASN A 241 4.84 -3.45 18.43
C ASN A 241 5.24 -2.73 17.12
N GLY A 242 6.23 -3.26 16.40
CA GLY A 242 6.62 -2.80 15.07
C GLY A 242 5.76 -3.40 13.95
N ALA A 243 6.00 -2.92 12.74
CA ALA A 243 5.45 -3.46 11.50
C ALA A 243 6.58 -3.91 10.58
N CYS A 244 6.45 -5.11 10.02
CA CYS A 244 7.44 -5.64 9.09
C CYS A 244 7.41 -4.89 7.77
N GLY A 245 8.56 -4.72 7.15
CA GLY A 245 8.68 -4.06 5.86
C GLY A 245 9.98 -4.42 5.16
N TYR A 246 10.25 -3.68 4.10
CA TYR A 246 11.47 -3.80 3.31
C TYR A 246 11.95 -2.44 2.81
N ALA A 247 13.27 -2.32 2.63
CA ALA A 247 13.89 -1.11 2.10
C ALA A 247 15.15 -1.42 1.28
N GLY A 248 15.57 -0.42 0.50
CA GLY A 248 16.74 -0.48 -0.38
C GLY A 248 16.48 -1.24 -1.68
N ASP A 249 17.48 -1.24 -2.56
CA ASP A 249 17.37 -1.80 -3.92
C ASP A 249 17.10 -3.31 -3.95
N TYR A 250 17.43 -4.01 -2.86
CA TYR A 250 17.29 -5.45 -2.73
C TYR A 250 16.09 -5.89 -1.88
N ASN A 251 15.18 -4.97 -1.53
CA ASN A 251 14.04 -5.23 -0.65
C ASN A 251 14.44 -5.96 0.65
N SER A 252 15.51 -5.47 1.28
CA SER A 252 16.02 -6.04 2.53
C SER A 252 15.03 -5.81 3.68
N PHE A 253 14.86 -6.80 4.55
CA PHE A 253 13.95 -6.73 5.70
C PHE A 253 14.27 -5.52 6.59
N ILE A 254 13.22 -4.81 7.00
CA ILE A 254 13.25 -3.81 8.05
C ILE A 254 12.12 -4.06 9.05
N CYS A 255 12.37 -3.72 10.30
CA CYS A 255 11.34 -3.54 11.31
C CYS A 255 11.04 -2.05 11.42
N ASN A 256 9.85 -1.63 11.00
CA ASN A 256 9.41 -0.25 11.10
C ASN A 256 8.73 -0.02 12.46
N CYS A 257 9.32 0.84 13.28
CA CYS A 257 8.84 1.06 14.64
C CYS A 257 7.89 2.26 14.74
N PRO A 258 7.00 2.30 15.75
CA PRO A 258 6.05 3.40 15.93
C PRO A 258 6.70 4.78 16.05
N SER A 259 7.96 4.87 16.48
CA SER A 259 8.72 6.13 16.52
C SER A 259 9.12 6.69 15.16
N GLY A 260 8.94 5.91 14.08
CA GLY A 260 9.44 6.22 12.74
C GLY A 260 10.88 5.77 12.48
N VAL A 261 11.51 5.09 13.44
CA VAL A 261 12.85 4.50 13.25
C VAL A 261 12.73 3.10 12.62
N ASN A 262 13.57 2.83 11.62
CA ASN A 262 13.73 1.49 11.05
C ASN A 262 14.87 0.75 11.75
N THR A 263 14.63 -0.50 12.14
CA THR A 263 15.64 -1.41 12.70
C THR A 263 15.72 -2.73 11.94
N THR A 264 16.66 -3.59 12.32
CA THR A 264 16.88 -4.90 11.71
C THR A 264 16.23 -6.06 12.45
N THR A 265 15.73 -5.85 13.68
CA THR A 265 15.17 -6.92 14.53
C THR A 265 13.85 -6.55 15.21
N ASP A 266 13.85 -5.49 16.02
CA ASP A 266 12.77 -5.13 16.93
C ASP A 266 12.78 -3.65 17.32
N CYS A 267 11.75 -3.26 18.07
CA CYS A 267 11.51 -1.91 18.58
C CYS A 267 11.71 -1.76 20.09
N TYR A 268 12.31 -2.75 20.78
CA TYR A 268 12.49 -2.67 22.24
C TYR A 268 13.53 -1.63 22.65
N PHE A 269 14.49 -1.30 21.77
CA PHE A 269 15.48 -0.25 22.03
C PHE A 269 14.84 1.11 22.38
N GLU A 270 13.61 1.37 21.91
CA GLU A 270 12.85 2.58 22.27
C GLU A 270 12.52 2.65 23.77
N THR A 271 12.27 1.52 24.42
CA THR A 271 12.05 1.47 25.88
C THR A 271 13.30 1.88 26.66
N SER A 272 14.49 1.72 26.07
CA SER A 272 15.76 2.14 26.68
C SER A 272 16.03 3.63 26.49
N PHE A 273 15.63 4.23 25.36
CA PHE A 273 15.72 5.68 25.14
C PHE A 273 14.67 6.49 25.91
N ASN A 274 13.50 5.92 26.18
CA ASN A 274 12.47 6.56 27.01
C ASN A 274 12.81 6.56 28.52
N ASN A 275 13.70 5.67 28.97
CA ASN A 275 14.24 5.63 30.34
C ASN A 275 15.61 6.30 30.50
N ALA A 276 16.22 6.77 29.41
CA ALA A 276 17.34 7.69 29.50
C ALA A 276 16.80 9.06 29.97
N PRO A 277 17.43 9.77 30.93
CA PRO A 277 17.05 11.13 31.23
C PRO A 277 17.10 11.91 29.91
N ARG A 278 16.03 12.67 29.61
CA ARG A 278 15.89 13.55 28.44
C ARG A 278 17.00 14.61 28.38
N LEU A 279 18.24 14.21 28.13
CA LEU A 279 19.39 15.10 28.01
C LEU A 279 19.69 15.45 26.55
N LEU A 280 18.90 14.98 25.58
CA LEU A 280 19.03 15.34 24.17
C LEU A 280 17.74 15.82 23.50
N GLN A 281 16.72 16.22 24.28
CA GLN A 281 15.61 17.03 23.78
C GLN A 281 15.61 18.40 24.46
N LEU A 282 16.64 19.19 24.13
CA LEU A 282 16.60 20.63 24.33
C LEU A 282 15.81 21.26 23.16
N PRO A 283 14.69 21.96 23.40
CA PRO A 283 13.96 22.70 22.36
C PRO A 283 14.71 23.96 21.88
N TRP A 284 16.04 23.97 21.95
CA TRP A 284 16.90 25.14 21.71
C TRP A 284 17.79 25.03 20.46
N GLN A 285 17.66 23.98 19.64
CA GLN A 285 18.52 23.82 18.45
C GLN A 285 18.02 24.51 17.18
N GLN A 286 16.91 25.25 17.21
CA GLN A 286 16.55 26.15 16.08
C GLN A 286 17.19 27.55 16.17
N LYS A 287 17.72 27.96 17.34
CA LYS A 287 18.30 29.31 17.51
C LYS A 287 19.84 29.37 17.47
N THR A 288 20.54 28.25 17.59
CA THR A 288 22.02 28.19 17.59
C THR A 288 22.62 28.23 16.18
N GLY A 289 21.92 27.71 15.17
CA GLY A 289 22.37 27.76 13.77
C GLY A 289 22.46 29.18 13.21
N ASN A 290 21.54 30.07 13.58
CA ASN A 290 21.54 31.46 13.11
C ASN A 290 22.65 32.31 13.72
N TRP A 291 23.12 31.99 14.93
CA TRP A 291 24.15 32.79 15.59
C TRP A 291 25.54 32.53 15.00
N LEU A 292 25.84 31.26 14.69
CA LEU A 292 27.07 30.87 14.00
C LEU A 292 27.16 31.47 12.59
N ILE A 293 26.04 31.52 11.86
CA ILE A 293 25.96 32.15 10.53
C ILE A 293 26.23 33.67 10.61
N CYS A 294 25.69 34.35 11.63
CA CYS A 294 25.95 35.78 11.86
C CYS A 294 27.40 36.07 12.26
N ILE A 295 28.03 35.21 13.07
CA ILE A 295 29.44 35.35 13.46
C ILE A 295 30.36 35.14 12.26
N MET A 296 30.08 34.14 11.43
CA MET A 296 30.83 33.89 10.19
C MET A 296 30.67 35.05 9.19
N ALA A 297 29.48 35.62 9.06
CA ALA A 297 29.25 36.81 8.23
C ALA A 297 29.99 38.05 8.75
N TRP A 298 30.04 38.26 10.08
CA TRP A 298 30.81 39.34 10.70
C TRP A 298 32.31 39.20 10.46
N ILE A 299 32.86 37.99 10.58
CA ILE A 299 34.27 37.71 10.30
C ILE A 299 34.60 37.97 8.83
N LEU A 300 33.72 37.57 7.89
CA LEU A 300 33.91 37.85 6.46
C LEU A 300 33.88 39.37 6.14
N ILE A 301 33.00 40.14 6.79
CA ILE A 301 32.93 41.60 6.62
C ILE A 301 34.16 42.29 7.24
N TRP A 302 34.64 41.81 8.38
CA TRP A 302 35.86 42.32 9.02
C TRP A 302 37.12 42.04 8.18
N GLN A 303 37.19 40.87 7.52
CA GLN A 303 38.26 40.53 6.59
C GLN A 303 38.20 41.40 5.31
N LEU A 304 37.01 41.70 4.80
CA LEU A 304 36.84 42.57 3.61
C LEU A 304 37.16 44.04 3.88
N ASN A 305 37.00 44.52 5.12
CA ASN A 305 37.26 45.92 5.49
C ASN A 305 38.71 46.22 5.91
N ASN A 306 39.55 45.21 6.16
CA ASN A 306 40.95 45.40 6.61
C ASN A 306 42.00 45.20 5.51
N PHE A 307 41.62 44.93 4.27
CA PHE A 307 42.56 44.91 3.15
C PHE A 307 42.72 46.33 2.56
N PRO A 308 43.92 46.95 2.62
CA PRO A 308 44.14 48.23 1.98
C PRO A 308 44.08 48.08 0.46
N PRO A 309 43.40 48.98 -0.26
CA PRO A 309 43.35 48.94 -1.72
C PRO A 309 44.75 49.24 -2.30
N ARG A 310 45.26 48.32 -3.13
CA ARG A 310 46.43 48.58 -3.97
C ARG A 310 46.01 49.51 -5.10
N GLU A 311 46.74 50.62 -5.19
CA GLU A 311 46.51 51.73 -6.11
C GLU A 311 46.67 51.30 -7.57
N SER A 312 45.60 51.36 -8.37
CA SER A 312 45.72 51.60 -9.82
C SER A 312 44.41 52.11 -10.44
N SER A 313 44.45 53.37 -10.85
CA SER A 313 43.65 54.09 -11.85
C SER A 313 42.50 53.33 -12.56
N SER A 314 41.26 53.76 -12.32
CA SER A 314 40.42 54.44 -13.34
C SER A 314 38.98 54.64 -12.85
N LYS A 315 38.52 55.89 -12.90
CA LYS A 315 37.15 56.34 -12.61
C LYS A 315 36.18 55.84 -13.70
N LYS A 316 35.65 54.61 -13.62
CA LYS A 316 34.39 54.24 -14.32
C LYS A 316 33.74 52.95 -13.80
N LYS A 317 33.49 52.85 -12.49
CA LYS A 317 32.67 51.75 -11.95
C LYS A 317 31.99 52.10 -10.62
N ARG A 318 31.51 53.35 -10.49
CA ARG A 318 30.86 53.84 -9.28
C ARG A 318 29.33 53.69 -9.27
N ASP A 319 28.70 53.39 -10.41
CA ASP A 319 27.22 53.42 -10.51
C ASP A 319 26.55 52.04 -10.56
N ARG A 320 27.29 50.94 -10.37
CA ARG A 320 26.69 49.58 -10.27
C ARG A 320 26.69 49.00 -8.84
N ILE A 321 27.16 49.77 -7.86
CA ILE A 321 27.18 49.37 -6.44
C ILE A 321 25.92 49.86 -5.70
N GLU A 322 25.28 50.93 -6.18
CA GLU A 322 24.14 51.55 -5.49
C GLU A 322 22.80 50.79 -5.64
N SER A 323 22.68 49.89 -6.63
CA SER A 323 21.54 48.97 -6.76
C SER A 323 21.62 47.76 -5.84
N LYS A 324 22.82 47.32 -5.43
CA LYS A 324 22.99 46.15 -4.54
C LYS A 324 22.83 46.48 -3.05
N ASN A 325 23.01 47.75 -2.67
CA ASN A 325 22.96 48.16 -1.26
C ASN A 325 21.51 48.31 -0.71
N LYS A 326 20.51 48.51 -1.58
CA LYS A 326 19.10 48.57 -1.18
C LYS A 326 18.53 47.21 -0.76
N ASN A 327 19.02 46.10 -1.33
CA ASN A 327 18.59 44.75 -0.94
C ASN A 327 19.21 44.29 0.39
N PHE A 328 20.39 44.79 0.76
CA PHE A 328 21.07 44.40 2.01
C PHE A 328 20.47 45.10 3.24
N ILE A 329 20.02 46.34 3.10
CA ILE A 329 19.33 47.10 4.17
C ILE A 329 17.94 46.50 4.45
N SER A 330 17.28 45.90 3.44
CA SER A 330 16.00 45.20 3.61
C SER A 330 16.12 43.96 4.52
N ILE A 331 17.23 43.23 4.43
CA ILE A 331 17.52 42.06 5.28
C ILE A 331 17.78 42.47 6.74
N LEU A 332 18.46 43.60 6.97
CA LEU A 332 18.70 44.15 8.31
C LEU A 332 17.41 44.62 9.01
N LEU A 333 16.48 45.23 8.28
CA LEU A 333 15.17 45.66 8.82
C LEU A 333 14.24 44.47 9.15
N TRP A 334 14.37 43.35 8.43
CA TRP A 334 13.63 42.12 8.72
C TRP A 334 14.10 41.45 10.01
N CYS A 335 15.43 41.39 10.23
CA CYS A 335 16.01 40.86 11.47
C CYS A 335 15.63 41.69 12.72
N PHE A 336 15.53 43.03 12.61
CA PHE A 336 15.14 43.90 13.73
C PHE A 336 13.64 43.87 14.08
N LYS A 337 12.76 43.45 13.15
CA LYS A 337 11.31 43.40 13.36
C LYS A 337 10.85 42.12 14.06
N ILE A 338 11.59 41.02 13.87
CA ILE A 338 11.31 39.71 14.51
C ILE A 338 11.65 39.71 16.01
N THR A 339 12.59 40.54 16.45
CA THR A 339 12.98 40.63 17.87
C THR A 339 12.02 41.41 18.76
N ARG A 340 11.09 42.22 18.22
CA ARG A 340 10.27 43.14 19.02
C ARG A 340 8.86 42.65 19.38
N HIS A 341 8.36 41.57 18.78
CA HIS A 341 6.95 41.13 18.96
C HIS A 341 6.74 39.88 19.84
N GLY A 342 7.76 39.40 20.55
CA GLY A 342 7.69 38.15 21.33
C GLY A 342 7.75 38.29 22.86
N VAL A 343 7.39 39.44 23.43
CA VAL A 343 7.31 39.60 24.90
C VAL A 343 5.94 40.15 25.29
N HIS A 344 5.00 39.26 25.57
CA HIS A 344 3.90 39.49 26.50
C HIS A 344 3.47 38.14 27.08
N ILE A 345 4.00 37.84 28.27
CA ILE A 345 3.49 36.82 29.19
C ILE A 345 2.73 37.62 30.25
N THR A 346 1.41 37.45 30.30
CA THR A 346 0.59 37.85 31.45
C THR A 346 0.16 36.58 32.18
N LEU A 347 0.22 36.65 33.51
CA LEU A 347 -0.08 35.64 34.52
C LEU A 347 -1.36 34.84 34.27
#